data_AF-A0A537HG48-F1
#
_entry.id   AF-A0A537HG48-F1
#
_cell.length_a   1.000
_cell.length_b   1.000
_cell.length_c   1.000
_cell.angle_alpha   90.00
_cell.angle_beta   90.00
_cell.angle_gamma   90.00
#
_symmetry.space_group_name_H-M   'P 1'
#
loop_
_entity.id
_entity.type
_entity.pdbx_description
1 polymer ?
#
loop_
_entity_poly.entity_id
_entity_poly.type
_entity_poly.pdbx_seq_one_letter_code
_entity_poly.pdbx_strand_id
1 'polypeptide(L)'
;KFSERDIRALLKDESIVRNEKKIRATIHNAEQVLALEKEFGSFRDYLGSFGKKEDKLQEDLQTRFHHVGPSTARMFLWSVAYPLTPNAEEKKWMSGHRHE
;
A
#
# COMPACT_ATOMS: atom_id res chain seq x y z
N LYS A 1 15.37 10.30 10.36
CA LYS A 1 15.75 9.15 9.51
C LYS A 1 16.12 7.98 10.40
N PHE A 2 15.70 6.76 10.07
CA PHE A 2 16.06 5.56 10.83
C PHE A 2 17.50 5.14 10.54
N SER A 3 18.22 4.72 11.58
CA SER A 3 19.60 4.22 11.50
C SER A 3 19.66 2.71 11.65
N GLU A 4 20.83 2.12 11.38
CA GLU A 4 21.09 0.70 11.65
C GLU A 4 20.94 0.33 13.14
N ARG A 5 21.17 1.29 14.04
CA ARG A 5 20.92 1.09 15.48
C ARG A 5 19.43 0.92 15.75
N ASP A 6 18.59 1.72 15.10
CA ASP A 6 17.14 1.66 15.27
C ASP A 6 16.56 0.36 14.70
N ILE A 7 17.06 -0.09 13.54
CA ILE A 7 16.67 -1.38 12.94
C ILE A 7 17.03 -2.54 13.87
N ARG A 8 18.24 -2.54 14.46
CA ARG A 8 18.64 -3.54 15.44
C ARG A 8 17.80 -3.51 16.72
N ALA A 9 17.33 -2.33 17.13
CA ALA A 9 16.42 -2.21 18.27
C ALA A 9 15.04 -2.80 17.95
N LEU A 10 14.48 -2.50 16.77
CA LEU A 10 13.20 -3.07 16.30
C LEU A 10 13.25 -4.59 16.15
N LEU A 11 14.39 -5.16 15.75
CA LEU A 11 14.57 -6.61 15.68
C LEU A 11 14.49 -7.32 17.05
N LYS A 12 14.56 -6.57 18.16
CA LYS A 12 14.39 -7.10 19.51
C LYS A 12 12.99 -6.82 20.09
N ASP A 13 12.18 -6.01 19.42
CA ASP A 13 10.84 -5.67 19.87
C ASP A 13 9.87 -6.82 19.61
N GLU A 14 9.29 -7.37 20.68
CA GLU A 14 8.39 -8.52 20.62
C GLU A 14 6.95 -8.15 20.26
N SER A 15 6.61 -6.85 20.26
CA SER A 15 5.29 -6.36 19.87
C SER A 15 5.08 -6.35 18.35
N ILE A 16 6.14 -6.54 17.57
CA ILE A 16 6.11 -6.50 16.10
C ILE A 16 6.59 -7.81 15.47
N VAL A 17 6.31 -7.97 14.17
CA VAL A 17 6.90 -9.03 13.37
C VAL A 17 8.39 -8.73 13.14
N ARG A 18 9.28 -9.45 13.86
CA ARG A 18 10.75 -9.33 13.83
C ARG A 18 11.39 -9.82 12.52
N ASN A 19 10.98 -9.24 11.39
CA ASN A 19 11.51 -9.53 10.07
C ASN A 19 12.23 -8.29 9.52
N GLU A 20 13.54 -8.39 9.35
CA GLU A 20 14.37 -7.25 8.94
C GLU A 20 13.94 -6.65 7.59
N LYS A 21 13.60 -7.49 6.60
CA LYS A 21 13.17 -7.02 5.28
C LYS A 21 11.88 -6.22 5.37
N LYS A 22 10.90 -6.68 6.17
CA LYS A 22 9.64 -5.95 6.40
C LYS A 22 9.86 -4.62 7.14
N ILE A 23 10.76 -4.58 8.12
CA ILE A 23 11.12 -3.35 8.85
C ILE A 23 11.72 -2.32 7.87
N ARG A 24 12.74 -2.72 7.10
CA ARG A 24 13.40 -1.86 6.11
C ARG A 24 12.42 -1.39 5.05
N ALA A 25 11.54 -2.26 4.57
CA ALA A 25 10.49 -1.91 3.63
C ALA A 25 9.52 -0.87 4.20
N THR A 26 9.14 -0.98 5.48
CA THR A 26 8.26 -0.02 6.15
C THR A 26 8.90 1.36 6.23
N ILE A 27 10.21 1.42 6.55
CA ILE A 27 10.98 2.68 6.58
C ILE A 27 11.00 3.33 5.19
N HIS A 28 11.37 2.56 4.15
CA HIS A 28 11.38 3.04 2.77
C HIS A 28 10.00 3.53 2.32
N ASN A 29 8.96 2.74 2.60
CA ASN A 29 7.58 3.06 2.22
C ASN A 29 7.10 4.36 2.90
N ALA A 30 7.43 4.57 4.18
CA ALA A 30 7.12 5.82 4.87
C ALA A 30 7.82 7.02 4.21
N GLU A 31 9.08 6.87 3.79
CA GLU A 31 9.79 7.92 3.06
C GLU A 31 9.15 8.21 1.70
N GLN A 32 8.66 7.18 0.98
CA GLN A 32 7.93 7.36 -0.27
C GLN A 32 6.60 8.08 -0.09
N VAL A 33 5.82 7.75 0.95
CA VAL A 33 4.57 8.48 1.27
C VAL A 33 4.87 9.96 1.49
N LEU A 34 5.87 10.29 2.32
CA LEU A 34 6.25 11.67 2.60
C LEU A 34 6.76 12.40 1.35
N ALA A 35 7.42 11.70 0.42
CA ALA A 35 7.85 12.29 -0.85
C ALA A 35 6.64 12.61 -1.75
N LEU A 36 5.68 11.70 -1.85
CA LEU A 36 4.46 11.89 -2.62
C LEU A 36 3.56 12.99 -2.03
N GLU A 37 3.48 13.09 -0.71
CA GLU A 37 2.76 14.20 -0.06
C GLU A 37 3.36 15.56 -0.41
N LYS A 38 4.68 15.67 -0.55
CA LYS A 38 5.33 16.91 -1.00
C LYS A 38 5.06 17.24 -2.47
N GLU A 39 4.94 16.22 -3.31
CA GLU A 39 4.72 16.37 -4.76
C GLU A 39 3.24 16.66 -5.09
N PHE A 40 2.31 15.98 -4.41
CA PHE A 40 0.87 16.00 -4.72
C PHE A 40 0.03 16.78 -3.69
N GLY A 41 0.63 17.24 -2.60
CA GLY A 41 -0.06 17.91 -1.49
C GLY A 41 -0.59 16.94 -0.43
N SER A 42 -1.05 15.76 -0.83
CA SER A 42 -1.39 14.66 0.08
C SER A 42 -1.27 13.29 -0.60
N PHE A 43 -1.16 12.22 0.19
CA PHE A 43 -1.16 10.86 -0.36
C PHE A 43 -2.49 10.50 -1.03
N ARG A 44 -3.61 11.06 -0.54
CA ARG A 44 -4.93 10.91 -1.18
C ARG A 44 -4.97 11.55 -2.56
N ASP A 45 -4.39 12.73 -2.71
CA ASP A 45 -4.34 13.43 -4.00
C ASP A 45 -3.45 12.70 -4.99
N TYR A 46 -2.35 12.10 -4.52
CA TYR A 46 -1.56 11.16 -5.32
C TYR A 46 -2.38 9.96 -5.82
N LEU A 47 -3.15 9.29 -4.96
CA LEU A 47 -4.02 8.20 -5.42
C LEU A 47 -5.04 8.70 -6.46
N GLY A 48 -5.60 9.89 -6.23
CA GLY A 48 -6.58 10.53 -7.11
C GLY A 48 -6.02 11.00 -8.46
N SER A 49 -4.72 11.28 -8.57
CA SER A 49 -4.10 11.83 -9.80
C SER A 49 -4.14 10.86 -10.99
N PHE A 50 -4.40 9.58 -10.74
CA PHE A 50 -4.52 8.55 -11.78
C PHE A 50 -5.92 8.49 -12.40
N GLY A 51 -6.94 9.09 -11.78
CA GLY A 51 -8.32 9.06 -12.25
C GLY A 51 -8.82 7.65 -12.54
N LYS A 52 -9.24 7.38 -13.78
CA LYS A 52 -9.75 6.06 -14.22
C LYS A 52 -8.65 5.04 -14.59
N LYS A 53 -7.36 5.41 -14.48
CA LYS A 53 -6.24 4.54 -14.85
C LYS A 53 -5.80 3.66 -13.68
N GLU A 54 -6.71 2.82 -13.19
CA GLU A 54 -6.50 1.94 -12.03
C GLU A 54 -5.30 1.01 -12.20
N ASP A 55 -5.07 0.50 -13.42
CA ASP A 55 -3.92 -0.37 -13.72
C ASP A 55 -2.60 0.37 -13.56
N LYS A 56 -2.54 1.64 -13.98
CA LYS A 56 -1.35 2.47 -13.82
C LYS A 56 -1.08 2.84 -12.37
N LEU A 57 -2.14 3.06 -11.58
CA LEU A 57 -1.99 3.24 -10.14
C LEU A 57 -1.44 1.97 -9.49
N GLN A 58 -1.95 0.80 -9.84
CA GLN A 58 -1.46 -0.48 -9.30
C GLN A 58 0.00 -0.76 -9.72
N GLU A 59 0.39 -0.47 -10.97
CA GLU A 59 1.78 -0.59 -11.43
C GLU A 59 2.71 0.38 -10.67
N ASP A 60 2.28 1.62 -10.47
CA ASP A 60 3.07 2.65 -9.77
C ASP A 60 3.27 2.30 -8.29
N LEU A 61 2.22 1.82 -7.61
CA LEU A 61 2.32 1.31 -6.24
C LEU A 61 3.32 0.16 -6.12
N GLN A 62 3.31 -0.78 -7.06
CA GLN A 62 4.26 -1.90 -7.08
C GLN A 62 5.71 -1.44 -7.31
N THR A 63 5.89 -0.40 -8.12
CA THR A 63 7.21 0.10 -8.47
C THR A 63 7.83 0.93 -7.34
N ARG A 64 7.03 1.76 -6.67
CA ARG A 64 7.51 2.70 -5.64
C ARG A 64 7.67 2.05 -4.27
N PHE A 65 6.75 1.15 -3.91
CA PHE A 65 6.66 0.60 -2.56
C PHE A 65 7.23 -0.81 -2.47
N HIS A 66 8.06 -1.03 -1.46
CA HIS A 66 8.61 -2.35 -1.16
C HIS A 66 7.55 -3.25 -0.53
N HIS A 67 7.58 -4.53 -0.90
CA HIS A 67 6.62 -5.54 -0.43
C HIS A 67 5.15 -5.26 -0.80
N VAL A 68 4.92 -4.50 -1.87
CA VAL A 68 3.58 -4.22 -2.41
C VAL A 68 3.45 -4.88 -3.78
N GLY A 69 3.20 -6.20 -3.81
CA GLY A 69 2.91 -6.92 -5.06
C GLY A 69 1.49 -6.66 -5.59
N PRO A 70 1.09 -7.23 -6.74
CA PRO A 70 -0.22 -6.98 -7.35
C PRO A 70 -1.41 -7.16 -6.37
N SER A 71 -1.43 -8.29 -5.64
CA SER A 71 -2.49 -8.56 -4.66
C SER A 71 -2.49 -7.57 -3.50
N THR A 72 -1.32 -7.21 -2.98
CA THR A 72 -1.18 -6.26 -1.88
C THR A 72 -1.56 -4.84 -2.32
N ALA A 73 -1.18 -4.42 -3.52
CA ALA A 73 -1.57 -3.14 -4.10
C ALA A 73 -3.10 -3.05 -4.24
N ARG A 74 -3.73 -4.08 -4.82
CA ARG A 74 -5.19 -4.14 -4.95
C ARG A 74 -5.88 -4.12 -3.59
N MET A 75 -5.42 -4.95 -2.65
CA MET A 75 -6.00 -5.04 -1.31
C MET A 75 -5.84 -3.73 -0.52
N PHE A 76 -4.72 -3.03 -0.70
CA PHE A 76 -4.52 -1.70 -0.12
C PHE A 76 -5.55 -0.70 -0.66
N LEU A 77 -5.70 -0.60 -1.98
CA LEU A 77 -6.67 0.30 -2.63
C LEU A 77 -8.10 0.01 -2.17
N TRP A 78 -8.46 -1.28 -2.03
CA TRP A 78 -9.73 -1.69 -1.44
C TRP A 78 -9.87 -1.20 0.01
N SER A 79 -8.83 -1.40 0.84
CA SER A 79 -8.86 -1.07 2.27
C SER A 79 -9.00 0.43 2.54
N VAL A 80 -8.50 1.27 1.64
CA VAL A 80 -8.66 2.73 1.73
C VAL A 80 -9.91 3.25 1.00
N ALA A 81 -10.82 2.35 0.61
CA ALA A 81 -12.04 2.66 -0.12
C ALA A 81 -11.79 3.44 -1.42
N TYR A 82 -10.69 3.16 -2.13
CA TYR A 82 -10.48 3.66 -3.49
C TYR A 82 -11.55 3.05 -4.42
N PRO A 83 -12.17 3.81 -5.34
CA PRO A 83 -13.26 3.34 -6.19
C PRO A 83 -12.76 2.41 -7.29
N LEU A 84 -12.33 1.20 -6.90
CA LEU A 84 -11.87 0.16 -7.81
C LEU A 84 -13.04 -0.42 -8.61
N THR A 85 -12.76 -0.75 -9.87
CA THR A 85 -13.64 -1.59 -10.66
C THR A 85 -13.53 -3.05 -10.17
N PRO A 86 -14.64 -3.69 -9.75
CA PRO A 86 -14.61 -5.07 -9.29
C PRO A 86 -14.14 -6.03 -10.40
N ASN A 87 -13.21 -6.92 -10.06
CA ASN A 87 -12.74 -7.98 -10.95
C ASN A 87 -13.76 -9.12 -11.03
N ALA A 88 -13.50 -10.13 -11.87
CA ALA A 88 -14.44 -11.24 -12.06
C ALA A 88 -14.70 -12.05 -10.78
N GLU A 89 -13.68 -12.26 -9.95
CA GLU A 89 -13.80 -12.99 -8.68
C GLU A 89 -14.59 -12.19 -7.64
N GLU A 90 -14.32 -10.88 -7.53
CA GLU A 90 -15.03 -9.97 -6.64
C GLU A 90 -16.49 -9.84 -7.04
N LYS A 91 -16.81 -9.72 -8.35
CA LYS A 91 -18.19 -9.73 -8.85
C LYS A 91 -18.91 -11.00 -8.43
N LYS A 92 -18.25 -12.16 -8.56
CA LYS A 92 -18.79 -13.45 -8.12
C LYS A 92 -19.04 -13.47 -6.61
N TRP A 93 -18.09 -13.02 -5.80
CA TRP A 93 -18.22 -12.94 -4.35
C TRP A 93 -19.35 -11.99 -3.91
N MET A 94 -19.42 -10.79 -4.49
CA MET A 94 -20.46 -9.78 -4.21
C MET A 94 -21.85 -10.29 -4.58
N SER A 95 -21.99 -11.02 -5.70
CA SER A 95 -23.28 -11.57 -6.13
C SER A 95 -23.87 -12.61 -5.16
N GLY A 96 -23.01 -13.27 -4.38
CA GLY A 96 -23.38 -14.25 -3.35
C GLY A 96 -23.67 -13.64 -1.98
N HIS A 97 -23.36 -12.37 -1.75
CA HIS A 97 -23.59 -11.63 -0.51
C HIS A 97 -24.55 -10.46 -0.71
N ARG A 98 -25.59 -10.63 -1.55
CA ARG A 98 -26.66 -9.64 -1.64
C ARG A 98 -27.28 -9.51 -0.25
N HIS A 99 -27.01 -8.36 0.39
CA HIS A 99 -27.70 -7.96 1.62
C HIS A 99 -29.20 -7.96 1.35
N GLU A 100 -29.92 -8.84 2.05
CA GLU A 100 -31.35 -8.66 2.31
C GLU A 100 -31.58 -7.38 3.14
#